data_AF-A0A926HCN9-F1
#
_entry.id   AF-A0A926HCN9-F1
#
_cell.length_a   1.000
_cell.length_b   1.000
_cell.length_c   1.000
_cell.angle_alpha   90.00
_cell.angle_beta   90.00
_cell.angle_gamma   90.00
#
_symmetry.space_group_name_H-M   'P 1'
#
loop_
_entity.id
_entity.type
_entity.pdbx_description
1 polymer ?
#
loop_
_entity_poly.entity_id
_entity_poly.type
_entity_poly.pdbx_seq_one_letter_code
_entity_poly.pdbx_strand_id
1 'polypeptide(L)'
;MPWTMLVARMLALVAALSVLLAACGGSAPAASPTPNSAPAGGLPITAPATADTKETLLFSADLSDQISFDPAVAYEFGGIQVVGSVYQTLVTLTPGDPTIKPLLANSWNIKEAANGWTLIFKLDKQATFASGNPVTADDVAYSWRRVLDLNKSPAFLLSNVAGLKQDSFTAVDPQTFQVQLAKSTSPQVFLAVISFSVAAVVEKAIVEKHADSDFGSTWLNDHSAGSGPYVLSSWQRSTQTVLDVNANFWGRHPAIKRVIMRNITELANLQSAIETGEADIVQSLGAEQVKALEGNPDVQIIKAVSTALIYVGMNATSPPLNSVEVRQAMRYAINYDDVNTLLGGNGKITQEIIPAGLFGHTGQNPFTQDIAKAKDLLAKAHVEEGTEIEFLIPTGTAPGGIDWSTLAAKIQADVAKIGLKLTIKRVQQSELLNIYRAQKSQMVLAIWGPDFPDPDGNVTPFTNYDAKSIAWRNAWEHKQIGMLGQQAAVEQNTTRRAELYKQLTERVLNEGPYVMLYQPTLSYGVRKNISGFMYDSASTPNIWFWTITKN
;
A
#
# COMPACT_ATOMS: atom_id res chain seq x y z
N MET A 1 -12.00 14.72 59.51
CA MET A 1 -11.09 15.70 60.15
C MET A 1 -10.50 15.07 61.40
N PRO A 2 -9.20 15.25 61.74
CA PRO A 2 -8.14 15.93 60.99
C PRO A 2 -6.83 15.10 60.85
N TRP A 3 -5.96 15.61 59.98
CA TRP A 3 -4.53 15.32 59.90
C TRP A 3 -3.81 15.57 61.22
N THR A 4 -2.88 14.69 61.60
CA THR A 4 -1.51 14.98 62.08
C THR A 4 -0.78 13.67 62.42
N MET A 5 0.54 13.68 62.31
CA MET A 5 1.53 12.66 62.73
C MET A 5 2.06 11.70 61.65
N LEU A 6 2.91 12.29 60.81
CA LEU A 6 4.19 11.70 60.43
C LEU A 6 5.03 11.32 61.69
N VAL A 7 5.98 10.41 61.49
CA VAL A 7 7.14 10.08 62.35
C VAL A 7 6.89 9.08 63.49
N ALA A 8 6.75 7.80 63.13
CA ALA A 8 7.32 6.69 63.91
C ALA A 8 7.30 5.42 63.07
N ARG A 9 8.48 4.83 62.83
CA ARG A 9 8.79 3.48 62.26
C ARG A 9 9.68 3.52 61.01
N MET A 10 10.84 4.16 61.16
CA MET A 10 12.09 3.59 60.65
C MET A 10 12.73 2.79 61.80
N LEU A 11 13.49 1.75 61.45
CA LEU A 11 14.32 0.89 62.31
C LEU A 11 13.60 -0.22 63.08
N ALA A 12 13.40 -1.36 62.42
CA ALA A 12 13.83 -2.67 62.92
C ALA A 12 13.34 -3.77 61.95
N LEU A 13 14.20 -4.19 61.02
CA LEU A 13 14.44 -5.61 60.70
C LEU A 13 15.57 -5.67 59.65
N VAL A 14 16.79 -5.71 60.16
CA VAL A 14 18.00 -6.13 59.45
C VAL A 14 18.44 -7.43 60.12
N ALA A 15 18.96 -8.34 59.29
CA ALA A 15 19.63 -9.61 59.63
C ALA A 15 18.73 -10.86 59.76
N ALA A 16 18.64 -11.63 58.67
CA ALA A 16 19.32 -12.94 58.55
C ALA A 16 18.71 -13.78 57.39
N LEU A 17 19.36 -13.78 56.22
CA LEU A 17 19.83 -15.00 55.54
C LEU A 17 20.59 -14.60 54.27
N SER A 18 21.91 -14.72 54.34
CA SER A 18 22.84 -14.74 53.22
C SER A 18 23.03 -16.18 52.75
N VAL A 19 23.20 -16.39 51.43
CA VAL A 19 24.25 -17.20 50.77
C VAL A 19 23.92 -17.41 49.27
N LEU A 20 24.72 -16.71 48.42
CA LEU A 20 25.32 -17.11 47.12
C LEU A 20 24.38 -17.55 45.97
N LEU A 21 24.35 -16.95 44.77
CA LEU A 21 25.41 -16.90 43.74
C LEU A 21 24.91 -16.11 42.50
N ALA A 22 25.86 -15.71 41.67
CA ALA A 22 25.78 -14.72 40.59
C ALA A 22 25.02 -15.15 39.30
N ALA A 23 24.86 -14.16 38.40
CA ALA A 23 24.38 -14.15 37.00
C ALA A 23 22.92 -13.67 36.84
N CYS A 24 22.63 -12.37 36.73
CA CYS A 24 22.83 -11.42 35.61
C CYS A 24 22.01 -11.74 34.35
N GLY A 25 21.20 -10.76 33.94
CA GLY A 25 20.24 -10.83 32.84
C GLY A 25 20.84 -10.95 31.45
N GLY A 26 20.04 -11.53 30.55
CA GLY A 26 20.32 -11.65 29.13
C GLY A 26 19.59 -10.58 28.33
N SER A 27 20.26 -9.44 28.15
CA SER A 27 20.03 -8.54 27.01
C SER A 27 20.73 -9.15 25.81
N ALA A 28 20.04 -9.33 24.68
CA ALA A 28 20.68 -9.76 23.43
C ALA A 28 21.69 -8.68 22.96
N PRO A 29 22.89 -9.05 22.51
CA PRO A 29 23.96 -8.09 22.26
C PRO A 29 23.73 -7.30 20.97
N ALA A 30 23.96 -5.99 21.07
CA ALA A 30 24.25 -5.13 19.93
C ALA A 30 25.60 -5.57 19.32
N ALA A 31 25.61 -5.81 18.01
CA ALA A 31 26.82 -6.10 17.27
C ALA A 31 27.60 -4.80 16.98
N SER A 32 28.84 -4.73 17.44
CA SER A 32 29.81 -3.68 17.09
C SER A 32 30.43 -3.95 15.70
N PRO A 33 30.87 -2.90 14.98
CA PRO A 33 31.18 -2.99 13.55
C PRO A 33 32.56 -3.62 13.30
N THR A 34 32.63 -4.58 12.38
CA THR A 34 33.89 -5.10 11.82
C THR A 34 34.28 -4.35 10.54
N PRO A 35 35.59 -4.22 10.24
CA PRO A 35 36.11 -3.30 9.24
C PRO A 35 35.98 -3.83 7.80
N ASN A 36 35.83 -2.88 6.86
CA ASN A 36 36.03 -2.96 5.41
C ASN A 36 36.31 -4.36 4.82
N SER A 37 35.31 -4.90 4.11
CA SER A 37 35.51 -5.93 3.08
C SER A 37 35.19 -5.34 1.70
N ALA A 38 36.11 -5.59 0.76
CA ALA A 38 36.12 -5.21 -0.65
C ALA A 38 34.89 -5.76 -1.43
N PRO A 39 34.64 -5.32 -2.68
CA PRO A 39 33.34 -5.43 -3.34
C PRO A 39 32.97 -6.90 -3.59
N ALA A 40 31.74 -7.26 -3.21
CA ALA A 40 31.15 -8.55 -3.49
C ALA A 40 30.98 -8.72 -5.01
N GLY A 41 31.81 -9.55 -5.62
CA GLY A 41 31.58 -10.09 -6.95
C GLY A 41 30.30 -10.93 -6.94
N GLY A 42 29.49 -10.75 -8.00
CA GLY A 42 28.20 -11.40 -8.17
C GLY A 42 28.25 -12.91 -7.97
N LEU A 43 27.38 -13.41 -7.11
CA LEU A 43 27.09 -14.84 -7.04
C LEU A 43 26.13 -15.18 -8.21
N PRO A 44 26.40 -16.23 -8.99
CA PRO A 44 25.49 -16.65 -10.05
C PRO A 44 24.24 -17.24 -9.42
N ILE A 45 23.09 -16.63 -9.69
CA ILE A 45 21.78 -17.19 -9.37
C ILE A 45 21.51 -18.29 -10.40
N THR A 46 21.85 -19.53 -10.08
CA THR A 46 21.46 -20.68 -10.91
C THR A 46 19.98 -20.97 -10.71
N ALA A 47 19.14 -20.59 -11.68
CA ALA A 47 17.82 -21.17 -11.83
C ALA A 47 17.96 -22.71 -12.00
N PRO A 48 17.06 -23.53 -11.41
CA PRO A 48 17.09 -24.97 -11.64
C PRO A 48 16.88 -25.25 -13.14
N ALA A 49 17.82 -26.00 -13.71
CA ALA A 49 17.99 -26.24 -15.15
C ALA A 49 16.92 -27.15 -15.81
N THR A 50 15.69 -27.18 -15.31
CA THR A 50 14.60 -28.03 -15.83
C THR A 50 13.25 -27.35 -15.94
N ALA A 51 13.13 -26.04 -15.65
CA ALA A 51 11.91 -25.32 -15.98
C ALA A 51 11.93 -25.02 -17.50
N ASP A 52 10.89 -25.45 -18.22
CA ASP A 52 10.70 -25.00 -19.59
C ASP A 52 10.64 -23.46 -19.56
N THR A 53 11.62 -22.83 -20.19
CA THR A 53 11.74 -21.36 -20.24
C THR A 53 10.51 -20.69 -20.82
N LYS A 54 9.67 -21.40 -21.59
CA LYS A 54 8.41 -20.92 -22.16
C LYS A 54 7.25 -20.92 -21.16
N GLU A 55 7.32 -21.74 -20.11
CA GLU A 55 6.28 -21.83 -19.08
C GLU A 55 6.65 -21.07 -17.79
N THR A 56 7.81 -20.43 -17.77
CA THR A 56 8.26 -19.60 -16.64
C THR A 56 8.33 -18.13 -17.03
N LEU A 57 7.66 -17.28 -16.25
CA LEU A 57 7.71 -15.82 -16.36
C LEU A 57 8.68 -15.24 -15.32
N LEU A 58 9.65 -14.46 -15.78
CA LEU A 58 10.58 -13.71 -14.93
C LEU A 58 10.15 -12.25 -14.84
N PHE A 59 9.58 -11.86 -13.71
CA PHE A 59 9.17 -10.49 -13.41
C PHE A 59 10.15 -9.84 -12.43
N SER A 60 10.65 -8.65 -12.71
CA SER A 60 11.63 -7.96 -11.88
C SER A 60 11.19 -6.53 -11.58
N ALA A 61 11.19 -6.16 -10.29
CA ALA A 61 10.78 -4.84 -9.82
C ALA A 61 11.37 -4.58 -8.41
N ASP A 62 11.23 -3.35 -7.91
CA ASP A 62 11.38 -3.09 -6.47
C ASP A 62 10.18 -3.73 -5.74
N LEU A 63 10.46 -4.76 -4.96
CA LEU A 63 9.50 -5.53 -4.16
C LEU A 63 9.84 -5.45 -2.66
N SER A 64 10.59 -4.41 -2.26
CA SER A 64 11.02 -4.19 -0.87
C SER A 64 9.88 -3.84 0.09
N ASP A 65 8.67 -3.62 -0.45
CA ASP A 65 7.43 -3.37 0.27
C ASP A 65 6.69 -4.68 0.66
N GLN A 66 7.15 -5.85 0.20
CA GLN A 66 6.57 -7.14 0.58
C GLN A 66 6.83 -7.43 2.06
N ILE A 67 5.75 -7.44 2.86
CA ILE A 67 5.80 -7.67 4.32
C ILE A 67 5.02 -8.93 4.72
N SER A 68 3.92 -9.22 4.02
CA SER A 68 3.07 -10.39 4.26
C SER A 68 2.33 -10.78 2.99
N PHE A 69 1.93 -12.06 2.91
CA PHE A 69 1.04 -12.60 1.88
C PHE A 69 -0.29 -13.12 2.44
N ASP A 70 -0.59 -12.77 3.70
CA ASP A 70 -1.92 -12.96 4.27
C ASP A 70 -2.85 -11.82 3.77
N PRO A 71 -3.98 -12.11 3.09
CA PRO A 71 -4.91 -11.06 2.63
C PRO A 71 -5.44 -10.16 3.75
N ALA A 72 -5.47 -10.62 5.00
CA ALA A 72 -5.91 -9.80 6.14
C ALA A 72 -4.83 -8.80 6.63
N VAL A 73 -3.59 -8.91 6.14
CA VAL A 73 -2.44 -8.12 6.60
C VAL A 73 -1.72 -7.41 5.45
N ALA A 74 -1.56 -8.09 4.31
CA ALA A 74 -0.91 -7.57 3.12
C ALA A 74 -1.64 -6.34 2.59
N TYR A 75 -0.89 -5.25 2.41
CA TYR A 75 -1.47 -3.97 1.99
C TYR A 75 -0.60 -3.15 1.04
N GLU A 76 0.67 -3.52 0.87
CA GLU A 76 1.57 -2.82 -0.04
C GLU A 76 1.52 -3.45 -1.44
N PHE A 77 1.79 -2.65 -2.48
CA PHE A 77 1.59 -3.01 -3.88
C PHE A 77 2.26 -4.34 -4.27
N GLY A 78 3.53 -4.54 -3.88
CA GLY A 78 4.24 -5.78 -4.18
C GLY A 78 3.65 -7.01 -3.48
N GLY A 79 3.11 -6.85 -2.27
CA GLY A 79 2.42 -7.90 -1.53
C GLY A 79 1.04 -8.21 -2.10
N ILE A 80 0.29 -7.17 -2.44
CA ILE A 80 -1.04 -7.26 -3.05
C ILE A 80 -0.97 -7.93 -4.43
N GLN A 81 0.08 -7.69 -5.21
CA GLN A 81 0.30 -8.37 -6.48
C GLN A 81 0.36 -9.90 -6.31
N VAL A 82 0.98 -10.38 -5.22
CA VAL A 82 1.03 -11.81 -4.87
C VAL A 82 -0.33 -12.29 -4.36
N VAL A 83 -0.93 -11.56 -3.43
CA VAL A 83 -2.24 -11.93 -2.84
C VAL A 83 -3.31 -12.05 -3.91
N GLY A 84 -3.42 -11.08 -4.82
CA GLY A 84 -4.36 -11.11 -5.93
C GLY A 84 -4.09 -12.20 -6.97
N SER A 85 -2.90 -12.82 -6.96
CA SER A 85 -2.56 -13.95 -7.83
C SER A 85 -2.91 -15.31 -7.21
N VAL A 86 -3.05 -15.39 -5.87
CA VAL A 86 -3.26 -16.66 -5.16
C VAL A 86 -4.59 -16.73 -4.40
N TYR A 87 -5.24 -15.61 -4.11
CA TYR A 87 -6.57 -15.52 -3.50
C TYR A 87 -7.57 -14.82 -4.42
N GLN A 88 -8.87 -15.08 -4.23
CA GLN A 88 -9.95 -14.43 -4.96
C GLN A 88 -10.98 -13.83 -4.00
N THR A 89 -11.65 -12.80 -4.48
CA THR A 89 -12.74 -12.06 -3.81
C THR A 89 -14.11 -12.50 -4.34
N LEU A 90 -15.20 -12.06 -3.69
CA LEU A 90 -16.56 -12.31 -4.18
C LEU A 90 -16.80 -11.69 -5.56
N VAL A 91 -16.28 -10.49 -5.77
CA VAL A 91 -16.41 -9.70 -7.00
C VAL A 91 -15.06 -9.14 -7.39
N THR A 92 -14.89 -8.77 -8.64
CA THR A 92 -13.62 -8.28 -9.17
C THR A 92 -13.83 -7.12 -10.14
N LEU A 93 -12.73 -6.57 -10.62
CA LEU A 93 -12.69 -5.66 -11.76
C LEU A 93 -12.03 -6.40 -12.92
N THR A 94 -12.26 -5.94 -14.14
CA THR A 94 -11.56 -6.46 -15.32
C THR A 94 -10.68 -5.37 -15.89
N PRO A 95 -9.50 -5.69 -16.45
CA PRO A 95 -8.56 -4.65 -16.86
C PRO A 95 -9.20 -3.72 -17.90
N GLY A 96 -9.12 -2.42 -17.63
CA GLY A 96 -9.68 -1.37 -18.50
C GLY A 96 -11.18 -1.15 -18.34
N ASP A 97 -11.86 -1.88 -17.45
CA ASP A 97 -13.28 -1.71 -17.15
C ASP A 97 -13.48 -1.55 -15.62
N PRO A 98 -13.80 -0.34 -15.14
CA PRO A 98 -13.96 -0.06 -13.71
C PRO A 98 -15.29 -0.58 -13.14
N THR A 99 -16.09 -1.32 -13.92
CA THR A 99 -17.35 -1.89 -13.44
C THR A 99 -17.12 -3.21 -12.70
N ILE A 100 -17.84 -3.37 -11.59
CA ILE A 100 -17.76 -4.57 -10.75
C ILE A 100 -18.30 -5.79 -11.51
N LYS A 101 -17.52 -6.86 -11.52
CA LYS A 101 -17.83 -8.14 -12.15
C LYS A 101 -17.96 -9.27 -11.12
N PRO A 102 -18.76 -10.30 -11.42
CA PRO A 102 -18.74 -11.57 -10.69
C PRO A 102 -17.34 -12.20 -10.61
N LEU A 103 -17.03 -12.85 -9.49
CA LEU A 103 -15.86 -13.73 -9.35
C LEU A 103 -16.24 -14.99 -8.55
N LEU A 104 -15.97 -15.06 -7.23
CA LEU A 104 -16.43 -16.18 -6.41
C LEU A 104 -17.96 -16.16 -6.20
N ALA A 105 -18.58 -14.98 -6.28
CA ALA A 105 -20.02 -14.84 -6.40
C ALA A 105 -20.41 -14.64 -7.87
N ASN A 106 -21.27 -15.50 -8.41
CA ASN A 106 -21.74 -15.38 -9.80
C ASN A 106 -22.81 -14.29 -9.98
N SER A 107 -23.47 -13.89 -8.89
CA SER A 107 -24.52 -12.88 -8.86
C SER A 107 -24.75 -12.35 -7.45
N TRP A 108 -25.36 -11.17 -7.35
CA TRP A 108 -25.84 -10.60 -6.10
C TRP A 108 -27.13 -9.80 -6.30
N ASN A 109 -27.91 -9.67 -5.24
CA ASN A 109 -29.10 -8.83 -5.19
C ASN A 109 -28.96 -7.81 -4.05
N ILE A 110 -29.28 -6.55 -4.34
CA ILE A 110 -29.27 -5.44 -3.36
C ILE A 110 -30.72 -5.08 -3.07
N LYS A 111 -31.12 -5.16 -1.80
CA LYS A 111 -32.45 -4.77 -1.33
C LYS A 111 -32.34 -3.64 -0.34
N GLU A 112 -33.15 -2.61 -0.53
CA GLU A 112 -33.35 -1.61 0.52
C GLU A 112 -34.10 -2.25 1.70
N ALA A 113 -33.63 -1.97 2.91
CA ALA A 113 -34.21 -2.39 4.17
C ALA A 113 -34.45 -1.16 5.05
N ALA A 114 -35.32 -1.27 6.06
CA ALA A 114 -35.68 -0.14 6.92
C ALA A 114 -34.46 0.60 7.54
N ASN A 115 -33.38 -0.12 7.82
CA ASN A 115 -32.17 0.40 8.47
C ASN A 115 -30.95 0.47 7.54
N GLY A 116 -31.11 0.29 6.22
CA GLY A 116 -30.01 0.31 5.27
C GLY A 116 -30.22 -0.63 4.10
N TRP A 117 -29.27 -1.54 3.87
CA TRP A 117 -29.26 -2.42 2.70
C TRP A 117 -28.99 -3.87 3.09
N THR A 118 -29.62 -4.79 2.38
CA THR A 118 -29.35 -6.22 2.43
C THR A 118 -28.78 -6.65 1.09
N LEU A 119 -27.54 -7.14 1.07
CA LEU A 119 -26.90 -7.73 -0.11
C LEU A 119 -26.85 -9.25 0.04
N ILE A 120 -27.32 -9.96 -0.98
CA ILE A 120 -27.32 -11.43 -1.01
C ILE A 120 -26.48 -11.89 -2.19
N PHE A 121 -25.35 -12.53 -1.90
CA PHE A 121 -24.43 -13.10 -2.87
C PHE A 121 -24.71 -14.58 -3.09
N LYS A 122 -24.65 -15.03 -4.33
CA LYS A 122 -24.72 -16.45 -4.71
C LYS A 122 -23.34 -16.90 -5.18
N LEU A 123 -22.75 -17.84 -4.44
CA LEU A 123 -21.42 -18.35 -4.76
C LEU A 123 -21.45 -19.28 -5.96
N ASP A 124 -20.38 -19.26 -6.75
CA ASP A 124 -20.19 -20.19 -7.84
C ASP A 124 -19.91 -21.60 -7.29
N LYS A 125 -20.71 -22.57 -7.72
CA LYS A 125 -20.60 -23.97 -7.28
C LYS A 125 -19.34 -24.65 -7.81
N GLN A 126 -18.71 -24.08 -8.84
CA GLN A 126 -17.48 -24.60 -9.44
C GLN A 126 -16.23 -24.11 -8.70
N ALA A 127 -16.35 -23.04 -7.90
CA ALA A 127 -15.22 -22.45 -7.21
C ALA A 127 -14.62 -23.44 -6.20
N THR A 128 -13.31 -23.69 -6.34
CA THR A 128 -12.54 -24.57 -5.45
C THR A 128 -11.25 -23.87 -5.00
N PHE A 129 -10.80 -24.21 -3.80
CA PHE A 129 -9.49 -23.84 -3.29
C PHE A 129 -8.40 -24.69 -3.95
N ALA A 130 -7.13 -24.30 -3.79
CA ALA A 130 -6.00 -25.09 -4.26
C ALA A 130 -5.94 -26.52 -3.68
N SER A 131 -6.57 -26.75 -2.52
CA SER A 131 -6.74 -28.08 -1.93
C SER A 131 -7.71 -28.99 -2.68
N GLY A 132 -8.53 -28.42 -3.60
CA GLY A 132 -9.64 -29.08 -4.27
C GLY A 132 -10.97 -28.98 -3.52
N ASN A 133 -10.98 -28.46 -2.28
CA ASN A 133 -12.22 -28.26 -1.53
C ASN A 133 -13.07 -27.13 -2.15
N PRO A 134 -14.41 -27.23 -2.11
CA PRO A 134 -15.29 -26.18 -2.61
C PRO A 134 -15.17 -24.91 -1.76
N VAL A 135 -15.28 -23.74 -2.40
CA VAL A 135 -15.41 -22.45 -1.70
C VAL A 135 -16.85 -22.30 -1.19
N THR A 136 -17.01 -22.01 0.10
CA THR A 136 -18.34 -21.88 0.73
C THR A 136 -18.55 -20.52 1.39
N ALA A 137 -19.81 -20.19 1.70
CA ALA A 137 -20.14 -18.96 2.41
C ALA A 137 -19.54 -18.89 3.82
N ASP A 138 -19.26 -20.04 4.44
CA ASP A 138 -18.56 -20.11 5.73
C ASP A 138 -17.11 -19.64 5.62
N ASP A 139 -16.43 -19.93 4.51
CA ASP A 139 -15.07 -19.44 4.25
C ASP A 139 -15.05 -17.92 4.08
N VAL A 140 -16.06 -17.36 3.41
CA VAL A 140 -16.23 -15.90 3.26
C VAL A 140 -16.43 -15.25 4.63
N ALA A 141 -17.37 -15.77 5.43
CA ALA A 141 -17.65 -15.25 6.76
C ALA A 141 -16.43 -15.35 7.68
N TYR A 142 -15.71 -16.47 7.64
CA TYR A 142 -14.47 -16.67 8.39
C TYR A 142 -13.41 -15.64 8.00
N SER A 143 -13.17 -15.48 6.70
CA SER A 143 -12.15 -14.56 6.16
C SER A 143 -12.39 -13.12 6.59
N TRP A 144 -13.63 -12.64 6.49
CA TRP A 144 -13.97 -11.26 6.84
C TRP A 144 -13.99 -11.02 8.35
N ARG A 145 -14.42 -12.00 9.17
CA ARG A 145 -14.25 -11.90 10.65
C ARG A 145 -12.78 -11.78 11.02
N ARG A 146 -11.94 -12.59 10.40
CA ARG A 146 -10.49 -12.56 10.65
C ARG A 146 -9.88 -11.20 10.34
N VAL A 147 -10.30 -10.52 9.26
CA VAL A 147 -9.87 -9.14 8.95
C VAL A 147 -10.24 -8.19 10.09
N LEU A 148 -11.49 -8.26 10.57
CA LEU A 148 -11.98 -7.40 11.66
C LEU A 148 -11.28 -7.69 13.01
N ASP A 149 -10.95 -8.95 13.28
CA ASP A 149 -10.29 -9.39 14.53
C ASP A 149 -8.80 -9.06 14.54
N LEU A 150 -8.10 -9.33 13.44
CA LEU A 150 -6.69 -8.99 13.30
C LEU A 150 -6.46 -7.47 13.27
N ASN A 151 -7.43 -6.74 12.72
CA ASN A 151 -7.47 -5.28 12.63
C ASN A 151 -6.12 -4.67 12.20
N LYS A 152 -5.50 -5.27 11.18
CA LYS A 152 -4.25 -4.78 10.59
C LYS A 152 -4.52 -3.67 9.59
N SER A 153 -3.47 -3.17 8.96
CA SER A 153 -3.50 -1.98 8.11
C SER A 153 -4.62 -1.91 7.07
N PRO A 154 -5.03 -2.98 6.36
CA PRO A 154 -6.11 -2.88 5.38
C PRO A 154 -7.53 -2.98 5.98
N ALA A 155 -7.68 -3.33 7.26
CA ALA A 155 -8.97 -3.65 7.86
C ALA A 155 -9.98 -2.48 7.85
N PHE A 156 -9.48 -1.23 7.83
CA PHE A 156 -10.32 -0.03 7.74
C PHE A 156 -11.22 0.00 6.50
N LEU A 157 -10.87 -0.71 5.44
CA LEU A 157 -11.70 -0.84 4.25
C LEU A 157 -13.02 -1.57 4.58
N LEU A 158 -12.95 -2.67 5.33
CA LEU A 158 -14.15 -3.39 5.78
C LEU A 158 -14.83 -2.69 6.96
N SER A 159 -14.06 -2.16 7.92
CA SER A 159 -14.64 -1.59 9.14
C SER A 159 -15.07 -0.13 9.00
N ASN A 160 -14.20 0.78 8.56
CA ASN A 160 -14.46 2.21 8.51
C ASN A 160 -15.15 2.65 7.21
N VAL A 161 -14.73 2.15 6.06
CA VAL A 161 -15.32 2.52 4.75
C VAL A 161 -16.63 1.77 4.54
N ALA A 162 -16.61 0.44 4.64
CA ALA A 162 -17.82 -0.37 4.49
C ALA A 162 -18.71 -0.42 5.75
N GLY A 163 -18.22 0.00 6.91
CA GLY A 163 -19.02 0.03 8.15
C GLY A 163 -19.32 -1.36 8.74
N LEU A 164 -18.57 -2.40 8.35
CA LEU A 164 -18.86 -3.78 8.76
C LEU A 164 -18.44 -4.05 10.20
N LYS A 165 -19.27 -4.86 10.84
CA LYS A 165 -19.03 -5.53 12.12
C LYS A 165 -19.20 -7.03 11.91
N GLN A 166 -18.81 -7.84 12.89
CA GLN A 166 -18.93 -9.30 12.78
C GLN A 166 -20.37 -9.79 12.57
N ASP A 167 -21.37 -9.06 13.11
CA ASP A 167 -22.79 -9.35 12.96
C ASP A 167 -23.40 -8.75 11.68
N SER A 168 -22.63 -8.00 10.89
CA SER A 168 -23.08 -7.44 9.62
C SER A 168 -23.21 -8.48 8.52
N PHE A 169 -22.68 -9.70 8.67
CA PHE A 169 -22.73 -10.70 7.61
C PHE A 169 -22.86 -12.13 8.13
N THR A 170 -23.43 -12.99 7.30
CA THR A 170 -23.69 -14.39 7.66
C THR A 170 -23.67 -15.31 6.44
N ALA A 171 -23.23 -16.55 6.67
CA ALA A 171 -23.46 -17.66 5.76
C ALA A 171 -24.89 -18.18 6.01
N VAL A 172 -25.79 -17.96 5.05
CA VAL A 172 -27.18 -18.45 5.15
C VAL A 172 -27.25 -19.95 4.87
N ASP A 173 -26.47 -20.37 3.87
CA ASP A 173 -26.23 -21.75 3.47
C ASP A 173 -24.86 -21.81 2.76
N PRO A 174 -24.32 -22.98 2.39
CA PRO A 174 -22.99 -23.08 1.79
C PRO A 174 -22.76 -22.23 0.54
N GLN A 175 -23.82 -21.84 -0.20
CA GLN A 175 -23.74 -21.09 -1.46
C GLN A 175 -24.41 -19.71 -1.39
N THR A 176 -24.90 -19.29 -0.22
CA THR A 176 -25.57 -18.02 -0.02
C THR A 176 -24.92 -17.24 1.12
N PHE A 177 -24.29 -16.12 0.76
CA PHE A 177 -23.69 -15.20 1.73
C PHE A 177 -24.50 -13.90 1.77
N GLN A 178 -24.81 -13.41 2.97
CA GLN A 178 -25.63 -12.21 3.16
C GLN A 178 -24.85 -11.16 3.93
N VAL A 179 -24.98 -9.89 3.53
CA VAL A 179 -24.39 -8.71 4.16
C VAL A 179 -25.47 -7.66 4.44
N GLN A 180 -25.45 -7.09 5.63
CA GLN A 180 -26.24 -5.95 6.06
C GLN A 180 -25.36 -4.72 6.12
N LEU A 181 -25.71 -3.69 5.35
CA LEU A 181 -25.05 -2.39 5.38
C LEU A 181 -25.96 -1.37 6.05
N ALA A 182 -25.37 -0.45 6.81
CA ALA A 182 -26.08 0.71 7.33
C ALA A 182 -26.52 1.64 6.19
N LYS A 183 -27.56 2.45 6.42
CA LYS A 183 -28.00 3.47 5.44
C LYS A 183 -26.91 4.51 5.11
N SER A 184 -25.94 4.68 6.00
CA SER A 184 -24.76 5.53 5.81
C SER A 184 -23.66 4.88 4.96
N THR A 185 -23.89 3.72 4.35
CA THR A 185 -22.92 3.05 3.48
C THR A 185 -23.54 2.84 2.11
N SER A 186 -22.85 3.29 1.06
CA SER A 186 -23.26 3.07 -0.33
C SER A 186 -23.00 1.61 -0.74
N PRO A 187 -24.01 0.86 -1.23
CA PRO A 187 -23.80 -0.51 -1.72
C PRO A 187 -22.80 -0.59 -2.88
N GLN A 188 -22.69 0.45 -3.71
CA GLN A 188 -21.74 0.48 -4.82
C GLN A 188 -20.31 0.68 -4.35
N VAL A 189 -20.09 1.56 -3.38
CA VAL A 189 -18.78 1.73 -2.74
C VAL A 189 -18.39 0.43 -2.02
N PHE A 190 -19.33 -0.21 -1.34
CA PHE A 190 -19.09 -1.52 -0.72
C PHE A 190 -18.63 -2.58 -1.73
N LEU A 191 -19.31 -2.71 -2.87
CA LEU A 191 -18.91 -3.65 -3.93
C LEU A 191 -17.51 -3.34 -4.47
N ALA A 192 -17.16 -2.06 -4.62
CA ALA A 192 -15.81 -1.65 -5.00
C ALA A 192 -14.77 -2.02 -3.94
N VAL A 193 -15.06 -1.77 -2.66
CA VAL A 193 -14.19 -2.16 -1.53
C VAL A 193 -13.93 -3.67 -1.51
N ILE A 194 -14.96 -4.50 -1.66
CA ILE A 194 -14.79 -5.96 -1.60
C ILE A 194 -14.19 -6.58 -2.87
N SER A 195 -13.88 -5.76 -3.89
CA SER A 195 -13.04 -6.17 -5.01
C SER A 195 -11.54 -6.14 -4.67
N PHE A 196 -11.17 -5.50 -3.57
CA PHE A 196 -9.78 -5.40 -3.11
C PHE A 196 -9.34 -6.63 -2.30
N SER A 197 -8.03 -6.87 -2.25
CA SER A 197 -7.41 -8.08 -1.70
C SER A 197 -7.75 -8.34 -0.22
N VAL A 198 -8.07 -7.31 0.56
CA VAL A 198 -8.48 -7.46 1.96
C VAL A 198 -9.75 -8.31 2.12
N ALA A 199 -10.63 -8.29 1.11
CA ALA A 199 -11.87 -9.06 1.12
C ALA A 199 -11.71 -10.47 0.53
N ALA A 200 -10.48 -10.88 0.19
CA ALA A 200 -10.22 -12.17 -0.41
C ALA A 200 -10.48 -13.32 0.57
N VAL A 201 -10.89 -14.45 0.02
CA VAL A 201 -11.35 -15.61 0.79
C VAL A 201 -10.20 -16.59 1.01
N VAL A 202 -9.98 -16.98 2.27
CA VAL A 202 -9.06 -18.04 2.67
C VAL A 202 -9.84 -19.32 3.02
N GLU A 203 -9.25 -20.48 2.78
CA GLU A 203 -9.83 -21.77 3.14
C GLU A 203 -9.82 -21.94 4.67
N LYS A 204 -11.01 -21.84 5.28
CA LYS A 204 -11.18 -21.92 6.73
C LYS A 204 -10.56 -23.19 7.31
N ALA A 205 -10.82 -24.33 6.68
CA ALA A 205 -10.39 -25.65 7.17
C ALA A 205 -8.85 -25.83 7.19
N ILE A 206 -8.11 -25.06 6.39
CA ILE A 206 -6.64 -25.05 6.43
C ILE A 206 -6.16 -24.04 7.47
N VAL A 207 -6.65 -22.80 7.40
CA VAL A 207 -6.16 -21.71 8.26
C VAL A 207 -6.43 -21.99 9.74
N GLU A 208 -7.59 -22.58 10.09
CA GLU A 208 -7.92 -22.94 11.47
C GLU A 208 -6.94 -23.95 12.09
N LYS A 209 -6.33 -24.83 11.28
CA LYS A 209 -5.31 -25.79 11.77
C LYS A 209 -4.00 -25.13 12.16
N HIS A 210 -3.78 -23.89 11.69
CA HIS A 210 -2.57 -23.11 11.90
C HIS A 210 -2.86 -21.79 12.62
N ALA A 211 -4.06 -21.64 13.21
CA ALA A 211 -4.54 -20.35 13.67
C ALA A 211 -3.72 -19.77 14.84
N ASP A 212 -3.14 -20.61 15.70
CA ASP A 212 -2.42 -20.23 16.93
C ASP A 212 -2.99 -18.94 17.58
N SER A 213 -2.15 -17.99 17.98
CA SER A 213 -2.60 -16.71 18.53
C SER A 213 -2.79 -15.59 17.49
N ASP A 214 -2.44 -15.83 16.23
CA ASP A 214 -2.39 -14.81 15.17
C ASP A 214 -3.34 -15.10 14.01
N PHE A 215 -4.31 -15.99 14.23
CA PHE A 215 -5.31 -16.43 13.24
C PHE A 215 -4.69 -16.97 11.94
N GLY A 216 -3.50 -17.59 12.04
CA GLY A 216 -2.81 -18.25 10.94
C GLY A 216 -2.04 -17.31 10.04
N SER A 217 -1.90 -16.04 10.45
CA SER A 217 -1.23 -15.00 9.67
C SER A 217 0.24 -15.32 9.41
N THR A 218 0.96 -15.80 10.41
CA THR A 218 2.37 -16.21 10.27
C THR A 218 2.50 -17.35 9.27
N TRP A 219 1.62 -18.35 9.31
CA TRP A 219 1.65 -19.49 8.38
C TRP A 219 1.39 -19.04 6.93
N LEU A 220 0.48 -18.08 6.72
CA LEU A 220 0.14 -17.52 5.41
C LEU A 220 1.21 -16.59 4.82
N ASN A 221 2.28 -16.28 5.56
CA ASN A 221 3.43 -15.62 4.96
C ASN A 221 4.24 -16.56 4.06
N ASP A 222 4.28 -17.85 4.40
CA ASP A 222 5.09 -18.83 3.69
C ASP A 222 4.26 -19.92 2.98
N HIS A 223 2.92 -19.82 3.08
CA HIS A 223 1.96 -20.70 2.42
C HIS A 223 0.77 -19.90 1.88
N SER A 224 -0.01 -20.51 0.99
CA SER A 224 -1.27 -19.94 0.50
C SER A 224 -2.44 -20.91 0.71
N ALA A 225 -3.59 -20.40 1.12
CA ALA A 225 -4.84 -21.15 1.29
C ALA A 225 -5.98 -20.53 0.46
N GLY A 226 -5.70 -20.19 -0.79
CA GLY A 226 -6.62 -19.47 -1.68
C GLY A 226 -7.13 -20.29 -2.85
N SER A 227 -8.00 -19.66 -3.65
CA SER A 227 -8.65 -20.22 -4.84
C SER A 227 -8.12 -19.63 -6.16
N GLY A 228 -7.05 -18.83 -6.11
CA GLY A 228 -6.49 -18.14 -7.26
C GLY A 228 -5.84 -19.06 -8.30
N PRO A 229 -5.43 -18.50 -9.45
CA PRO A 229 -4.77 -19.23 -10.54
C PRO A 229 -3.38 -19.76 -10.18
N TYR A 230 -2.75 -19.20 -9.15
CA TYR A 230 -1.44 -19.62 -8.64
C TYR A 230 -1.50 -19.97 -7.15
N VAL A 231 -0.47 -20.66 -6.67
CA VAL A 231 -0.18 -20.91 -5.25
C VAL A 231 1.21 -20.37 -4.91
N LEU A 232 1.41 -19.97 -3.66
CA LEU A 232 2.73 -19.57 -3.18
C LEU A 232 3.63 -20.81 -3.07
N SER A 233 4.74 -20.81 -3.81
CA SER A 233 5.73 -21.89 -3.81
C SER A 233 6.88 -21.60 -2.83
N SER A 234 7.41 -20.37 -2.86
CA SER A 234 8.39 -19.92 -1.87
C SER A 234 8.49 -18.40 -1.81
N TRP A 235 8.92 -17.87 -0.66
CA TRP A 235 9.27 -16.47 -0.50
C TRP A 235 10.62 -16.29 0.20
N GLN A 236 11.63 -15.93 -0.58
CA GLN A 236 12.94 -15.56 -0.08
C GLN A 236 12.94 -14.05 0.15
N ARG A 237 12.82 -13.64 1.43
CA ARG A 237 12.69 -12.23 1.83
C ARG A 237 13.75 -11.36 1.15
N SER A 238 13.31 -10.21 0.64
CA SER A 238 14.12 -9.23 -0.07
C SER A 238 14.85 -9.75 -1.33
N THR A 239 14.58 -10.98 -1.77
CA THR A 239 15.27 -11.61 -2.90
C THR A 239 14.28 -11.97 -4.01
N GLN A 240 13.36 -12.90 -3.76
CA GLN A 240 12.38 -13.32 -4.76
C GLN A 240 11.15 -14.01 -4.15
N THR A 241 10.05 -13.95 -4.88
CA THR A 241 8.80 -14.68 -4.60
C THR A 241 8.49 -15.58 -5.79
N VAL A 242 8.21 -16.86 -5.53
CA VAL A 242 7.91 -17.86 -6.56
C VAL A 242 6.47 -18.33 -6.41
N LEU A 243 5.72 -18.24 -7.50
CA LEU A 243 4.35 -18.72 -7.61
C LEU A 243 4.29 -19.86 -8.62
N ASP A 244 3.62 -20.94 -8.27
CA ASP A 244 3.35 -22.08 -9.15
C ASP A 244 1.87 -22.13 -9.51
N VAL A 245 1.53 -22.65 -10.69
CA VAL A 245 0.13 -22.75 -11.12
C VAL A 245 -0.67 -23.60 -10.12
N ASN A 246 -1.88 -23.15 -9.79
CA ASN A 246 -2.82 -23.95 -9.02
C ASN A 246 -3.34 -25.09 -9.91
N ALA A 247 -2.93 -26.32 -9.60
CA ALA A 247 -3.31 -27.52 -10.34
C ALA A 247 -4.83 -27.80 -10.28
N ASN A 248 -5.51 -27.31 -9.24
CA ASN A 248 -6.95 -27.44 -9.03
C ASN A 248 -7.70 -26.15 -9.41
N PHE A 249 -7.09 -25.24 -10.19
CA PHE A 249 -7.75 -23.98 -10.52
C PHE A 249 -9.06 -24.22 -11.27
N TRP A 250 -10.17 -23.76 -10.70
CA TRP A 250 -11.50 -23.94 -11.25
C TRP A 250 -11.77 -23.10 -12.50
N GLY A 251 -10.96 -22.07 -12.75
CA GLY A 251 -11.04 -21.22 -13.94
C GLY A 251 -10.23 -21.73 -15.12
N ARG A 252 -9.94 -20.84 -16.07
CA ARG A 252 -9.04 -21.15 -17.19
C ARG A 252 -7.60 -21.22 -16.71
N HIS A 253 -6.95 -22.38 -16.90
CA HIS A 253 -5.55 -22.55 -16.52
C HIS A 253 -4.62 -21.57 -17.25
N PRO A 254 -3.69 -20.92 -16.51
CA PRO A 254 -2.62 -20.12 -17.09
C PRO A 254 -1.73 -20.92 -18.05
N ALA A 255 -1.22 -20.25 -19.09
CA ALA A 255 -0.16 -20.80 -19.94
C ALA A 255 1.19 -20.83 -19.19
N ILE A 256 1.51 -19.76 -18.48
CA ILE A 256 2.65 -19.69 -17.57
C ILE A 256 2.39 -20.59 -16.36
N LYS A 257 3.25 -21.57 -16.13
CA LYS A 257 3.16 -22.52 -15.02
C LYS A 257 3.89 -22.04 -13.77
N ARG A 258 4.86 -21.13 -13.93
CA ARG A 258 5.64 -20.55 -12.84
C ARG A 258 5.89 -19.06 -13.06
N VAL A 259 5.70 -18.26 -12.02
CA VAL A 259 6.07 -16.85 -11.98
C VAL A 259 7.18 -16.67 -10.94
N ILE A 260 8.29 -16.08 -11.34
CA ILE A 260 9.38 -15.69 -10.44
C ILE A 260 9.44 -14.18 -10.40
N MET A 261 9.06 -13.60 -9.25
CA MET A 261 9.11 -12.18 -8.98
C MET A 261 10.43 -11.87 -8.24
N ARG A 262 11.41 -11.25 -8.91
CA ARG A 262 12.71 -10.92 -8.32
C ARG A 262 12.74 -9.47 -7.86
N ASN A 263 13.24 -9.27 -6.65
CA ASN A 263 13.45 -7.94 -6.08
C ASN A 263 14.74 -7.34 -6.65
N ILE A 264 14.61 -6.31 -7.48
CA ILE A 264 15.72 -5.52 -8.03
C ILE A 264 15.36 -4.05 -7.88
N THR A 265 16.09 -3.35 -7.02
CA THR A 265 15.85 -1.94 -6.69
C THR A 265 16.58 -0.98 -7.62
N GLU A 266 17.67 -1.43 -8.26
CA GLU A 266 18.58 -0.55 -9.02
C GLU A 266 18.19 -0.47 -10.49
N LEU A 267 17.92 0.74 -10.98
CA LEU A 267 17.49 1.01 -12.36
C LEU A 267 18.42 0.41 -13.44
N ALA A 268 19.73 0.51 -13.25
CA ALA A 268 20.71 -0.07 -14.19
C ALA A 268 20.66 -1.61 -14.23
N ASN A 269 20.39 -2.26 -13.09
CA ASN A 269 20.23 -3.70 -13.02
C ASN A 269 18.92 -4.16 -13.67
N LEU A 270 17.82 -3.40 -13.50
CA LEU A 270 16.57 -3.63 -14.22
C LEU A 270 16.77 -3.52 -15.73
N GLN A 271 17.47 -2.48 -16.20
CA GLN A 271 17.80 -2.34 -17.62
C GLN A 271 18.63 -3.53 -18.14
N SER A 272 19.73 -3.88 -17.46
CA SER A 272 20.57 -5.01 -17.86
C SER A 272 19.79 -6.32 -17.89
N ALA A 273 18.91 -6.55 -16.91
CA ALA A 273 18.11 -7.77 -16.81
C ALA A 273 17.15 -7.94 -18.01
N ILE A 274 16.50 -6.87 -18.46
CA ILE A 274 15.59 -6.94 -19.62
C ILE A 274 16.36 -7.02 -20.96
N GLU A 275 17.53 -6.37 -21.07
CA GLU A 275 18.39 -6.43 -22.27
C GLU A 275 18.94 -7.84 -22.50
N THR A 276 19.45 -8.47 -21.43
CA THR A 276 20.09 -9.79 -21.48
C THR A 276 19.10 -10.95 -21.50
N GLY A 277 17.81 -10.69 -21.25
CA GLY A 277 16.77 -11.72 -21.15
C GLY A 277 16.76 -12.46 -19.80
N GLU A 278 17.50 -11.98 -18.80
CA GLU A 278 17.39 -12.45 -17.42
C GLU A 278 16.03 -12.06 -16.79
N ALA A 279 15.35 -11.04 -17.31
CA ALA A 279 13.96 -10.71 -17.00
C ALA A 279 13.10 -10.74 -18.28
N ASP A 280 11.86 -11.20 -18.15
CA ASP A 280 10.84 -11.10 -19.19
C ASP A 280 10.09 -9.78 -19.13
N ILE A 281 9.86 -9.29 -17.89
CA ILE A 281 9.19 -8.02 -17.60
C ILE A 281 9.96 -7.32 -16.49
N VAL A 282 10.25 -6.03 -16.69
CA VAL A 282 10.74 -5.11 -15.66
C VAL A 282 9.78 -3.95 -15.47
N GLN A 283 9.62 -3.48 -14.23
CA GLN A 283 8.74 -2.36 -13.88
C GLN A 283 9.54 -1.13 -13.43
N SER A 284 8.96 0.06 -13.60
CA SER A 284 9.43 1.34 -13.06
C SER A 284 10.78 1.82 -13.63
N LEU A 285 11.04 1.57 -14.91
CA LEU A 285 12.21 2.11 -15.59
C LEU A 285 12.22 3.65 -15.58
N GLY A 286 13.38 4.24 -15.34
CA GLY A 286 13.62 5.69 -15.44
C GLY A 286 13.67 6.18 -16.88
N ALA A 287 13.62 7.50 -17.06
CA ALA A 287 13.63 8.12 -18.40
C ALA A 287 14.90 7.77 -19.18
N GLU A 288 16.05 7.69 -18.50
CA GLU A 288 17.32 7.30 -19.11
C GLU A 288 17.31 5.83 -19.56
N GLN A 289 16.84 4.91 -18.71
CA GLN A 289 16.74 3.48 -19.06
C GLN A 289 15.75 3.25 -20.20
N VAL A 290 14.62 3.95 -20.19
CA VAL A 290 13.65 3.92 -21.29
C VAL A 290 14.32 4.34 -22.59
N LYS A 291 15.04 5.47 -22.60
CA LYS A 291 15.77 5.96 -23.77
C LYS A 291 16.86 5.00 -24.24
N ALA A 292 17.57 4.34 -23.33
CA ALA A 292 18.59 3.34 -23.68
C ALA A 292 18.00 2.09 -24.35
N LEU A 293 16.76 1.72 -23.98
CA LEU A 293 16.03 0.59 -24.54
C LEU A 293 15.27 0.93 -25.83
N GLU A 294 15.15 2.21 -26.20
CA GLU A 294 14.53 2.62 -27.45
C GLU A 294 15.29 2.02 -28.64
N GLY A 295 14.55 1.33 -29.52
CA GLY A 295 15.13 0.67 -30.69
C GLY A 295 15.69 -0.74 -30.42
N ASN A 296 15.67 -1.23 -29.17
CA ASN A 296 16.03 -2.62 -28.89
C ASN A 296 15.06 -3.58 -29.65
N PRO A 297 15.58 -4.53 -30.47
CA PRO A 297 14.73 -5.40 -31.27
C PRO A 297 13.93 -6.41 -30.43
N ASP A 298 14.33 -6.67 -29.18
CA ASP A 298 13.75 -7.68 -28.32
C ASP A 298 12.86 -7.13 -27.21
N VAL A 299 12.90 -5.83 -26.95
CA VAL A 299 12.19 -5.18 -25.84
C VAL A 299 11.17 -4.18 -26.39
N GLN A 300 9.99 -4.15 -25.79
CA GLN A 300 9.01 -3.09 -25.98
C GLN A 300 8.83 -2.31 -24.68
N ILE A 301 8.69 -1.00 -24.78
CA ILE A 301 8.38 -0.13 -23.64
C ILE A 301 6.87 0.08 -23.59
N ILE A 302 6.25 -0.27 -22.47
CA ILE A 302 4.83 -0.01 -22.19
C ILE A 302 4.75 1.05 -21.10
N LYS A 303 4.14 2.19 -21.43
CA LYS A 303 3.85 3.24 -20.46
C LYS A 303 2.43 3.07 -19.92
N ALA A 304 2.30 3.05 -18.60
CA ALA A 304 1.02 2.88 -17.92
C ALA A 304 0.80 4.00 -16.89
N VAL A 305 -0.30 4.72 -17.03
CA VAL A 305 -0.66 5.76 -16.07
C VAL A 305 -1.05 5.08 -14.75
N SER A 306 -0.40 5.46 -13.66
CA SER A 306 -0.78 5.03 -12.32
C SER A 306 -1.78 6.00 -11.72
N THR A 307 -2.62 5.53 -10.80
CA THR A 307 -3.43 6.36 -9.89
C THR A 307 -2.72 6.61 -8.56
N ALA A 308 -1.48 6.16 -8.41
CA ALA A 308 -0.68 6.45 -7.23
C ALA A 308 -0.25 7.92 -7.17
N LEU A 309 0.03 8.38 -5.96
CA LEU A 309 0.46 9.73 -5.64
C LEU A 309 1.73 9.65 -4.81
N ILE A 310 2.74 10.40 -5.23
CA ILE A 310 3.97 10.59 -4.47
C ILE A 310 3.86 11.90 -3.70
N TYR A 311 4.09 11.84 -2.40
CA TYR A 311 3.86 12.96 -1.50
C TYR A 311 4.83 12.98 -0.33
N VAL A 312 4.99 14.16 0.27
CA VAL A 312 5.60 14.33 1.58
C VAL A 312 4.50 14.40 2.63
N GLY A 313 4.52 13.47 3.59
CA GLY A 313 3.70 13.53 4.80
C GLY A 313 4.42 14.28 5.91
N MET A 314 3.70 15.11 6.67
CA MET A 314 4.23 15.90 7.77
C MET A 314 3.44 15.61 9.05
N ASN A 315 4.10 15.20 10.13
CA ASN A 315 3.42 14.98 11.40
C ASN A 315 2.88 16.31 11.97
N ALA A 316 1.56 16.50 11.94
CA ALA A 316 0.86 17.72 12.32
C ALA A 316 0.87 18.01 13.83
N THR A 317 1.52 17.15 14.64
CA THR A 317 1.75 17.41 16.07
C THR A 317 3.21 17.69 16.40
N SER A 318 4.13 17.48 15.45
CA SER A 318 5.56 17.70 15.65
C SER A 318 5.94 19.14 15.33
N PRO A 319 6.59 19.90 16.25
CA PRO A 319 7.12 21.22 15.91
C PRO A 319 8.23 21.16 14.85
N PRO A 320 8.32 22.13 13.92
CA PRO A 320 7.39 23.25 13.70
C PRO A 320 6.18 22.89 12.81
N LEU A 321 6.08 21.64 12.34
CA LEU A 321 5.05 21.15 11.42
C LEU A 321 3.62 21.16 11.98
N ASN A 322 3.46 21.40 13.29
CA ASN A 322 2.17 21.63 13.92
C ASN A 322 1.48 22.93 13.46
N SER A 323 2.24 23.93 12.99
CA SER A 323 1.68 25.14 12.37
C SER A 323 1.20 24.89 10.94
N VAL A 324 -0.01 25.36 10.62
CA VAL A 324 -0.57 25.32 9.25
C VAL A 324 0.28 26.17 8.31
N GLU A 325 0.75 27.33 8.77
CA GLU A 325 1.58 28.27 8.03
C GLU A 325 2.91 27.63 7.63
N VAL A 326 3.53 26.84 8.52
CA VAL A 326 4.75 26.10 8.20
C VAL A 326 4.49 25.07 7.10
N ARG A 327 3.38 24.31 7.19
CA ARG A 327 3.02 23.33 6.15
C ARG A 327 2.70 23.98 4.81
N GLN A 328 2.11 25.18 4.82
CA GLN A 328 1.92 26.00 3.62
C GLN A 328 3.26 26.51 3.07
N ALA A 329 4.17 26.97 3.93
CA ALA A 329 5.51 27.40 3.53
C ALA A 329 6.28 26.27 2.83
N MET A 330 6.17 25.04 3.34
CA MET A 330 6.76 23.85 2.69
C MET A 330 6.23 23.64 1.27
N ARG A 331 4.94 23.88 0.99
CA ARG A 331 4.38 23.78 -0.37
C ARG A 331 4.91 24.87 -1.31
N TYR A 332 5.04 26.10 -0.82
CA TYR A 332 5.63 27.21 -1.56
C TYR A 332 7.16 27.11 -1.70
N ALA A 333 7.82 26.28 -0.89
CA ALA A 333 9.24 26.03 -1.00
C ALA A 333 9.59 25.21 -2.26
N ILE A 334 8.73 24.27 -2.65
CA ILE A 334 9.04 23.28 -3.69
C ILE A 334 8.98 23.90 -5.09
N ASN A 335 10.02 23.65 -5.89
CA ASN A 335 9.99 23.88 -7.33
C ASN A 335 9.44 22.65 -8.04
N TYR A 336 8.15 22.68 -8.38
CA TYR A 336 7.46 21.59 -9.06
C TYR A 336 7.92 21.39 -10.51
N ASP A 337 8.43 22.43 -11.19
CA ASP A 337 8.96 22.31 -12.56
C ASP A 337 10.26 21.50 -12.59
N ASP A 338 11.12 21.70 -11.59
CA ASP A 338 12.33 20.88 -11.45
C ASP A 338 11.97 19.43 -11.10
N VAL A 339 10.96 19.19 -10.25
CA VAL A 339 10.44 17.84 -9.97
C VAL A 339 9.91 17.20 -11.26
N ASN A 340 9.18 17.95 -12.08
CA ASN A 340 8.70 17.47 -13.38
C ASN A 340 9.85 17.16 -14.35
N THR A 341 10.91 17.96 -14.32
CA THR A 341 12.11 17.75 -15.13
C THR A 341 12.83 16.46 -14.72
N LEU A 342 12.96 16.20 -13.41
CA LEU A 342 13.52 14.94 -12.90
C LEU A 342 12.74 13.71 -13.37
N LEU A 343 11.43 13.82 -13.57
CA LEU A 343 10.59 12.72 -14.08
C LEU A 343 10.87 12.38 -15.54
N GLY A 344 11.43 13.31 -16.34
CA GLY A 344 11.74 13.07 -17.75
C GLY A 344 10.55 12.54 -18.58
N GLY A 345 9.31 12.95 -18.22
CA GLY A 345 8.07 12.48 -18.85
C GLY A 345 7.47 11.19 -18.29
N ASN A 346 8.03 10.62 -17.21
CA ASN A 346 7.51 9.45 -16.50
C ASN A 346 6.56 9.82 -15.33
N GLY A 347 5.87 10.94 -15.44
CA GLY A 347 4.88 11.37 -14.46
C GLY A 347 4.29 12.73 -14.79
N LYS A 348 3.34 13.16 -13.97
CA LYS A 348 2.71 14.48 -14.05
C LYS A 348 2.59 15.09 -12.67
N ILE A 349 2.87 16.38 -12.57
CA ILE A 349 2.64 17.13 -11.34
C ILE A 349 1.15 17.10 -10.99
N THR A 350 0.87 16.80 -9.73
CA THR A 350 -0.46 16.92 -9.12
C THR A 350 -0.29 17.34 -7.68
N GLN A 351 -1.14 18.26 -7.23
CA GLN A 351 -1.16 18.74 -5.86
C GLN A 351 -2.37 18.22 -5.07
N GLU A 352 -3.29 17.53 -5.74
CA GLU A 352 -4.52 17.00 -5.16
C GLU A 352 -4.33 15.62 -4.53
N ILE A 353 -5.15 15.30 -3.53
CA ILE A 353 -5.22 13.97 -2.93
C ILE A 353 -6.05 12.98 -3.77
N ILE A 354 -6.88 13.46 -4.70
CA ILE A 354 -7.60 12.63 -5.67
C ILE A 354 -6.76 12.62 -6.96
N PRO A 355 -6.31 11.44 -7.41
CA PRO A 355 -5.45 11.33 -8.60
C PRO A 355 -6.23 11.61 -9.88
N ALA A 356 -5.51 12.07 -10.90
CA ALA A 356 -6.05 12.19 -12.24
C ALA A 356 -6.49 10.81 -12.76
N GLY A 357 -7.69 10.73 -13.34
CA GLY A 357 -8.33 9.49 -13.77
C GLY A 357 -9.46 9.03 -12.86
N LEU A 358 -9.56 9.57 -11.64
CA LEU A 358 -10.73 9.36 -10.77
C LEU A 358 -11.71 10.52 -10.83
N PHE A 359 -12.98 10.21 -10.58
CA PHE A 359 -14.04 11.20 -10.42
C PHE A 359 -13.67 12.24 -9.34
N GLY A 360 -14.10 13.50 -9.50
CA GLY A 360 -13.82 14.55 -8.50
C GLY A 360 -12.40 15.14 -8.52
N HIS A 361 -11.46 14.62 -9.31
CA HIS A 361 -10.20 15.31 -9.59
C HIS A 361 -10.47 16.64 -10.33
N THR A 362 -9.86 17.73 -9.87
CA THR A 362 -10.15 19.08 -10.41
C THR A 362 -9.06 19.63 -11.33
N GLY A 363 -7.86 19.03 -11.31
CA GLY A 363 -6.69 19.49 -12.06
C GLY A 363 -6.02 20.74 -11.49
N GLN A 364 -6.36 21.14 -10.26
CA GLN A 364 -5.82 22.31 -9.60
C GLN A 364 -4.42 22.03 -9.04
N ASN A 365 -3.47 22.90 -9.41
CA ASN A 365 -2.11 22.94 -8.87
C ASN A 365 -1.79 24.37 -8.39
N PRO A 366 -2.40 24.84 -7.28
CA PRO A 366 -2.35 26.25 -6.89
C PRO A 366 -0.98 26.71 -6.36
N PHE A 367 -0.10 25.80 -5.96
CA PHE A 367 1.21 26.14 -5.41
C PHE A 367 2.27 26.18 -6.52
N THR A 368 3.04 27.27 -6.56
CA THR A 368 4.29 27.39 -7.31
C THR A 368 5.39 27.84 -6.34
N GLN A 369 6.66 27.70 -6.73
CA GLN A 369 7.75 28.10 -5.84
C GLN A 369 7.69 29.61 -5.58
N ASP A 370 7.48 29.99 -4.33
CA ASP A 370 7.47 31.38 -3.86
C ASP A 370 8.21 31.47 -2.52
N ILE A 371 9.52 31.72 -2.63
CA ILE A 371 10.43 31.79 -1.48
C ILE A 371 10.06 32.96 -0.55
N ALA A 372 9.58 34.08 -1.10
CA ALA A 372 9.22 35.24 -0.30
C ALA A 372 7.98 34.95 0.56
N LYS A 373 6.95 34.37 -0.05
CA LYS A 373 5.74 33.96 0.66
C LYS A 373 6.01 32.86 1.68
N ALA A 374 6.85 31.89 1.34
CA ALA A 374 7.24 30.84 2.30
C ALA A 374 7.97 31.42 3.52
N LYS A 375 8.91 32.36 3.33
CA LYS A 375 9.60 33.04 4.45
C LYS A 375 8.65 33.89 5.30
N ASP A 376 7.70 34.59 4.69
CA ASP A 376 6.66 35.35 5.41
C ASP A 376 5.79 34.43 6.30
N LEU A 377 5.40 33.27 5.77
CA LEU A 377 4.65 32.26 6.54
C LEU A 377 5.48 31.70 7.71
N LEU A 378 6.76 31.41 7.52
CA LEU A 378 7.65 30.96 8.60
C LEU A 378 7.85 32.04 9.67
N ALA A 379 7.98 33.30 9.28
CA ALA A 379 8.10 34.42 10.23
C ALA A 379 6.83 34.60 11.06
N LYS A 380 5.64 34.49 10.44
CA LYS A 380 4.33 34.49 11.13
C LYS A 380 4.19 33.34 12.12
N ALA A 381 4.77 32.18 11.79
CA ALA A 381 4.80 31.01 12.67
C ALA A 381 5.93 31.05 13.71
N HIS A 382 6.74 32.12 13.74
CA HIS A 382 7.87 32.30 14.66
C HIS A 382 8.90 31.15 14.57
N VAL A 383 9.14 30.62 13.37
CA VAL A 383 10.15 29.57 13.16
C VAL A 383 11.53 30.18 12.96
N GLU A 384 12.51 29.71 13.73
CA GLU A 384 13.89 30.18 13.65
C GLU A 384 14.60 29.63 12.41
N GLU A 385 15.44 30.47 11.79
CA GLU A 385 16.32 30.04 10.71
C GLU A 385 17.29 28.96 11.21
N GLY A 386 17.49 27.92 10.40
CA GLY A 386 18.29 26.75 10.77
C GLY A 386 17.52 25.66 11.53
N THR A 387 16.21 25.86 11.81
CA THR A 387 15.37 24.81 12.41
C THR A 387 15.49 23.51 11.62
N GLU A 388 15.88 22.45 12.31
CA GLU A 388 16.13 21.14 11.73
C GLU A 388 14.88 20.26 11.79
N ILE A 389 14.57 19.57 10.69
CA ILE A 389 13.45 18.65 10.58
C ILE A 389 13.95 17.33 10.01
N GLU A 390 13.69 16.23 10.71
CA GLU A 390 13.98 14.90 10.20
C GLU A 390 13.11 14.56 9.00
N PHE A 391 13.73 14.08 7.92
CA PHE A 391 13.05 13.68 6.69
C PHE A 391 13.35 12.21 6.36
N LEU A 392 12.40 11.34 6.68
CA LEU A 392 12.49 9.91 6.45
C LEU A 392 12.13 9.57 5.01
N ILE A 393 13.01 8.84 4.31
CA ILE A 393 12.79 8.44 2.92
C ILE A 393 13.14 6.96 2.73
N PRO A 394 12.51 6.29 1.75
CA PRO A 394 12.89 4.93 1.44
C PRO A 394 14.21 4.85 0.65
N THR A 395 14.84 3.67 0.69
CA THR A 395 15.88 3.27 -0.27
C THR A 395 15.24 2.88 -1.61
N GLY A 396 16.06 2.71 -2.65
CA GLY A 396 15.59 2.29 -3.97
C GLY A 396 14.98 3.43 -4.78
N THR A 397 14.08 3.06 -5.68
CA THR A 397 13.57 3.93 -6.74
C THR A 397 12.07 4.22 -6.55
N ALA A 398 11.69 5.49 -6.64
CA ALA A 398 10.31 5.92 -6.65
C ALA A 398 9.62 5.54 -7.97
N PRO A 399 8.34 5.17 -7.95
CA PRO A 399 7.55 5.04 -9.16
C PRO A 399 7.65 6.29 -10.04
N GLY A 400 7.84 6.09 -11.35
CA GLY A 400 8.30 7.14 -12.27
C GLY A 400 9.80 7.05 -12.58
N GLY A 401 10.54 6.20 -11.86
CA GLY A 401 11.91 5.84 -12.17
C GLY A 401 12.93 6.92 -11.77
N ILE A 402 12.72 7.54 -10.61
CA ILE A 402 13.66 8.46 -9.96
C ILE A 402 14.07 7.86 -8.61
N ASP A 403 15.34 7.85 -8.27
CA ASP A 403 15.78 7.44 -6.93
C ASP A 403 15.16 8.34 -5.84
N TRP A 404 14.67 7.71 -4.77
CA TRP A 404 14.09 8.44 -3.64
C TRP A 404 15.05 9.47 -3.04
N SER A 405 16.34 9.15 -3.01
CA SER A 405 17.38 10.08 -2.54
C SER A 405 17.55 11.30 -3.44
N THR A 406 17.37 11.15 -4.75
CA THR A 406 17.48 12.26 -5.71
C THR A 406 16.32 13.23 -5.53
N LEU A 407 15.09 12.69 -5.43
CA LEU A 407 13.90 13.51 -5.15
C LEU A 407 14.01 14.19 -3.78
N ALA A 408 14.47 13.49 -2.75
CA ALA A 408 14.65 14.03 -1.41
C ALA A 408 15.72 15.13 -1.33
N ALA A 409 16.85 14.96 -2.02
CA ALA A 409 17.90 15.97 -2.11
C ALA A 409 17.38 17.25 -2.79
N LYS A 410 16.51 17.10 -3.81
CA LYS A 410 15.86 18.24 -4.43
C LYS A 410 14.95 19.00 -3.46
N ILE A 411 14.11 18.26 -2.72
CA ILE A 411 13.22 18.83 -1.68
C ILE A 411 14.05 19.52 -0.59
N GLN A 412 15.12 18.88 -0.12
CA GLN A 412 16.05 19.46 0.86
C GLN A 412 16.68 20.76 0.37
N ALA A 413 17.15 20.81 -0.89
CA ALA A 413 17.74 22.01 -1.47
C ALA A 413 16.72 23.15 -1.63
N ASP A 414 15.46 22.84 -1.96
CA ASP A 414 14.39 23.81 -2.05
C ASP A 414 13.97 24.36 -0.68
N VAL A 415 13.84 23.49 0.33
CA VAL A 415 13.48 23.86 1.70
C VAL A 415 14.60 24.66 2.38
N ALA A 416 15.87 24.41 2.05
CA ALA A 416 17.00 25.21 2.53
C ALA A 416 16.88 26.70 2.12
N LYS A 417 16.27 27.01 0.96
CA LYS A 417 16.09 28.40 0.49
C LYS A 417 15.18 29.22 1.38
N ILE A 418 14.28 28.58 2.13
CA ILE A 418 13.37 29.22 3.07
C ILE A 418 13.91 29.24 4.51
N GLY A 419 15.14 28.75 4.72
CA GLY A 419 15.83 28.81 6.01
C GLY A 419 15.62 27.59 6.92
N LEU A 420 15.03 26.50 6.43
CA LEU A 420 14.87 25.25 7.19
C LEU A 420 15.91 24.22 6.75
N LYS A 421 16.34 23.36 7.67
CA LYS A 421 17.30 22.28 7.39
C LYS A 421 16.59 20.93 7.45
N LEU A 422 16.53 20.21 6.34
CA LEU A 422 16.08 18.82 6.35
C LEU A 422 17.24 17.87 6.62
N THR A 423 17.08 16.93 7.55
CA THR A 423 18.04 15.84 7.79
C THR A 423 17.48 14.54 7.23
N ILE A 424 17.99 14.14 6.07
CA ILE A 424 17.54 12.95 5.34
C ILE A 424 17.97 11.69 6.08
N LYS A 425 17.02 10.82 6.42
CA LYS A 425 17.26 9.47 6.93
C LYS A 425 16.72 8.45 5.94
N ARG A 426 17.59 7.58 5.45
CA ARG A 426 17.25 6.51 4.49
C ARG A 426 17.05 5.20 5.22
N VAL A 427 15.94 4.53 4.97
CA VAL A 427 15.62 3.20 5.51
C VAL A 427 14.94 2.34 4.44
N GLN A 428 14.84 1.03 4.64
CA GLN A 428 14.06 0.17 3.72
C GLN A 428 12.57 0.53 3.79
N GLN A 429 11.83 0.33 2.69
CA GLN A 429 10.41 0.69 2.59
C GLN A 429 9.57 0.05 3.70
N SER A 430 9.81 -1.23 4.01
CA SER A 430 9.12 -1.94 5.10
C SER A 430 9.37 -1.33 6.49
N GLU A 431 10.61 -0.90 6.77
CA GLU A 431 10.98 -0.21 8.00
C GLU A 431 10.37 1.20 8.08
N LEU A 432 10.38 1.95 6.96
CA LEU A 432 9.73 3.25 6.85
C LEU A 432 8.25 3.16 7.21
N LEU A 433 7.54 2.18 6.66
CA LEU A 433 6.13 1.95 6.92
C LEU A 433 5.85 1.68 8.41
N ASN A 434 6.72 0.93 9.08
CA ASN A 434 6.61 0.67 10.52
C ASN A 434 6.78 1.96 11.34
N ILE A 435 7.78 2.78 11.04
CA ILE A 435 8.03 4.07 11.71
C ILE A 435 6.85 5.03 11.46
N TYR A 436 6.36 5.09 10.23
CA TYR A 436 5.29 6.00 9.83
C TYR A 436 3.95 5.64 10.47
N ARG A 437 3.59 4.35 10.50
CA ARG A 437 2.37 3.86 11.17
C ARG A 437 2.42 4.06 12.68
N ALA A 438 3.62 4.06 13.27
CA ALA A 438 3.83 4.39 14.67
C ALA A 438 3.86 5.90 14.96
N GLN A 439 3.65 6.77 13.95
CA GLN A 439 3.71 8.23 14.05
C GLN A 439 5.06 8.77 14.56
N LYS A 440 6.16 8.03 14.33
CA LYS A 440 7.48 8.35 14.90
C LYS A 440 8.37 9.22 14.01
N SER A 441 7.94 9.53 12.79
CA SER A 441 8.65 10.42 11.84
C SER A 441 8.10 11.85 11.89
N GLN A 442 8.95 12.86 11.70
CA GLN A 442 8.51 14.25 11.51
C GLN A 442 8.01 14.49 10.08
N MET A 443 8.86 14.20 9.09
CA MET A 443 8.48 14.17 7.68
C MET A 443 8.78 12.81 7.06
N VAL A 444 7.95 12.39 6.10
CA VAL A 444 8.16 11.16 5.34
C VAL A 444 7.90 11.38 3.86
N LEU A 445 8.75 10.84 2.99
CA LEU A 445 8.49 10.75 1.55
C LEU A 445 7.82 9.40 1.28
N ALA A 446 6.60 9.44 0.75
CA ALA A 446 5.72 8.27 0.70
C ALA A 446 4.92 8.20 -0.60
N ILE A 447 4.26 7.06 -0.77
CA ILE A 447 3.36 6.76 -1.87
C ILE A 447 2.00 6.31 -1.32
N TRP A 448 0.93 6.66 -2.03
CA TRP A 448 -0.41 6.11 -1.82
C TRP A 448 -1.09 5.88 -3.16
N GLY A 449 -1.94 4.85 -3.29
CA GLY A 449 -2.84 4.67 -4.42
C GLY A 449 -4.24 4.29 -3.94
N PRO A 450 -5.29 4.53 -4.75
CA PRO A 450 -6.65 4.17 -4.38
C PRO A 450 -6.78 2.66 -4.20
N ASP A 451 -7.39 2.24 -3.10
CA ASP A 451 -7.68 0.83 -2.82
C ASP A 451 -8.81 0.25 -3.70
N PHE A 452 -9.68 1.12 -4.21
CA PHE A 452 -10.83 0.78 -5.05
C PHE A 452 -11.15 1.96 -5.99
N PRO A 453 -11.83 1.75 -7.13
CA PRO A 453 -12.02 2.75 -8.19
C PRO A 453 -13.08 3.80 -7.85
N ASP A 454 -12.93 4.49 -6.72
CA ASP A 454 -13.79 5.58 -6.28
C ASP A 454 -12.95 6.60 -5.50
N PRO A 455 -13.29 7.91 -5.53
CA PRO A 455 -12.46 8.93 -4.87
C PRO A 455 -12.37 8.75 -3.36
N ASP A 456 -13.32 8.04 -2.73
CA ASP A 456 -13.24 7.70 -1.31
C ASP A 456 -12.04 6.83 -0.96
N GLY A 457 -11.51 6.05 -1.91
CA GLY A 457 -10.26 5.29 -1.79
C GLY A 457 -9.02 6.16 -1.50
N ASN A 458 -9.11 7.47 -1.72
CA ASN A 458 -8.10 8.43 -1.28
C ASN A 458 -8.65 9.39 -0.21
N VAL A 459 -9.89 9.83 -0.33
CA VAL A 459 -10.47 10.80 0.61
C VAL A 459 -10.49 10.27 2.03
N THR A 460 -11.00 9.05 2.27
CA THR A 460 -11.03 8.48 3.63
C THR A 460 -9.62 8.35 4.22
N PRO A 461 -8.65 7.71 3.55
CA PRO A 461 -7.28 7.63 4.06
C PRO A 461 -6.63 8.98 4.39
N PHE A 462 -6.76 9.98 3.50
CA PHE A 462 -6.09 11.28 3.66
C PHE A 462 -6.79 12.23 4.63
N THR A 463 -8.07 12.00 4.97
CA THR A 463 -8.86 12.97 5.77
C THR A 463 -9.52 12.42 7.02
N ASN A 464 -9.74 11.11 7.11
CA ASN A 464 -10.40 10.49 8.26
C ASN A 464 -9.37 9.89 9.22
N TYR A 465 -9.17 10.58 10.34
CA TYR A 465 -8.25 10.16 11.40
C TYR A 465 -8.62 8.80 12.04
N ASP A 466 -9.92 8.48 12.10
CA ASP A 466 -10.42 7.25 12.73
C ASP A 466 -10.24 6.02 11.85
N ALA A 467 -9.97 6.21 10.55
CA ALA A 467 -9.59 5.12 9.65
C ALA A 467 -8.19 4.57 9.92
N LYS A 468 -7.42 5.18 10.85
CA LYS A 468 -6.04 4.77 11.21
C LYS A 468 -5.09 4.62 10.01
N SER A 469 -5.38 5.35 8.93
CA SER A 469 -4.60 5.40 7.69
C SER A 469 -3.83 6.72 7.57
N ILE A 470 -3.68 7.32 6.39
CA ILE A 470 -2.75 8.44 6.14
C ILE A 470 -2.95 9.64 7.07
N ALA A 471 -4.19 10.11 7.32
CA ALA A 471 -4.45 11.20 8.26
C ALA A 471 -3.95 10.87 9.67
N TRP A 472 -4.18 9.64 10.13
CA TRP A 472 -3.64 9.13 11.39
C TRP A 472 -2.12 9.06 11.38
N ARG A 473 -1.49 8.52 10.34
CA ARG A 473 -0.02 8.40 10.27
C ARG A 473 0.70 9.75 10.37
N ASN A 474 0.04 10.84 9.97
CA ASN A 474 0.53 12.22 10.12
C ASN A 474 -0.01 12.94 11.37
N ALA A 475 -0.63 12.23 12.30
CA ALA A 475 -1.25 12.78 13.51
C ALA A 475 -2.22 13.97 13.23
N TRP A 476 -2.90 13.95 12.09
CA TRP A 476 -3.78 15.05 11.65
C TRP A 476 -5.24 14.72 11.91
N GLU A 477 -5.74 15.17 13.06
CA GLU A 477 -7.15 15.06 13.42
C GLU A 477 -7.93 16.32 13.03
N HIS A 478 -8.61 16.28 11.88
CA HIS A 478 -9.43 17.39 11.40
C HIS A 478 -10.89 16.99 11.15
N LYS A 479 -11.68 16.90 12.24
CA LYS A 479 -13.04 16.33 12.23
C LYS A 479 -13.96 16.91 11.16
N GLN A 480 -13.91 18.22 10.90
CA GLN A 480 -14.78 18.84 9.88
C GLN A 480 -14.44 18.39 8.45
N ILE A 481 -13.16 18.17 8.14
CA ILE A 481 -12.74 17.70 6.81
C ILE A 481 -13.06 16.21 6.69
N GLY A 482 -12.81 15.42 7.74
CA GLY A 482 -13.21 14.01 7.77
C GLY A 482 -14.73 13.82 7.59
N MET A 483 -15.57 14.64 8.24
CA MET A 483 -17.02 14.62 8.04
C MET A 483 -17.43 15.02 6.62
N LEU A 484 -16.75 16.00 6.01
CA LEU A 484 -17.00 16.38 4.62
C LEU A 484 -16.68 15.22 3.65
N GLY A 485 -15.60 14.48 3.91
CA GLY A 485 -15.26 13.27 3.16
C GLY A 485 -16.33 12.19 3.27
N GLN A 486 -16.82 11.93 4.49
CA GLN A 486 -17.92 10.98 4.72
C GLN A 486 -19.22 11.40 4.02
N GLN A 487 -19.55 12.69 4.04
CA GLN A 487 -20.71 13.22 3.29
C GLN A 487 -20.55 12.98 1.78
N ALA A 488 -19.36 13.20 1.23
CA ALA A 488 -19.08 12.95 -0.17
C ALA A 488 -19.14 11.45 -0.54
N ALA A 489 -18.74 10.56 0.36
CA ALA A 489 -18.76 9.12 0.12
C ALA A 489 -20.20 8.54 -0.01
N VAL A 490 -21.18 9.14 0.67
CA VAL A 490 -22.58 8.64 0.70
C VAL A 490 -23.52 9.40 -0.24
N GLU A 491 -23.10 10.55 -0.76
CA GLU A 491 -23.89 11.39 -1.66
C GLU A 491 -24.20 10.66 -2.97
N GLN A 492 -25.49 10.56 -3.31
CA GLN A 492 -25.97 9.86 -4.51
C GLN A 492 -26.10 10.79 -5.71
N ASN A 493 -26.28 12.10 -5.49
CA ASN A 493 -26.30 13.08 -6.55
C ASN A 493 -24.88 13.38 -7.03
N THR A 494 -24.53 12.92 -8.23
CA THR A 494 -23.18 13.05 -8.81
C THR A 494 -22.69 14.49 -8.83
N THR A 495 -23.52 15.47 -9.18
CA THR A 495 -23.11 16.89 -9.22
C THR A 495 -22.77 17.41 -7.82
N ARG A 496 -23.61 17.10 -6.83
CA ARG A 496 -23.36 17.48 -5.44
C ARG A 496 -22.11 16.79 -4.89
N ARG A 497 -21.93 15.51 -5.24
CA ARG A 497 -20.75 14.71 -4.87
C ARG A 497 -19.45 15.32 -5.39
N ALA A 498 -19.42 15.72 -6.66
CA ALA A 498 -18.27 16.39 -7.27
C ALA A 498 -17.92 17.70 -6.55
N GLU A 499 -18.93 18.50 -6.21
CA GLU A 499 -18.74 19.76 -5.49
C GLU A 499 -18.18 19.53 -4.06
N LEU A 500 -18.65 18.51 -3.35
CA LEU A 500 -18.10 18.13 -2.05
C LEU A 500 -16.62 17.72 -2.16
N TYR A 501 -16.24 16.94 -3.18
CA TYR A 501 -14.85 16.55 -3.41
C TYR A 501 -13.94 17.74 -3.78
N LYS A 502 -14.45 18.71 -4.54
CA LYS A 502 -13.74 19.95 -4.82
C LYS A 502 -13.47 20.74 -3.53
N GLN A 503 -14.50 20.97 -2.72
CA GLN A 503 -14.36 21.68 -1.43
C GLN A 503 -13.39 20.98 -0.48
N LEU A 504 -13.45 19.64 -0.44
CA LEU A 504 -12.53 18.84 0.35
C LEU A 504 -11.08 19.02 -0.12
N THR A 505 -10.85 18.91 -1.43
CA THR A 505 -9.52 19.06 -2.04
C THR A 505 -8.93 20.44 -1.75
N GLU A 506 -9.72 21.50 -1.90
CA GLU A 506 -9.31 22.87 -1.56
C GLU A 506 -8.92 23.02 -0.07
N ARG A 507 -9.68 22.40 0.85
CA ARG A 507 -9.35 22.42 2.29
C ARG A 507 -8.07 21.65 2.60
N VAL A 508 -7.90 20.46 2.02
CA VAL A 508 -6.69 19.64 2.23
C VAL A 508 -5.45 20.32 1.67
N LEU A 509 -5.54 20.97 0.50
CA LEU A 509 -4.47 21.78 -0.08
C LEU A 509 -4.00 22.89 0.87
N ASN A 510 -4.93 23.55 1.57
CA ASN A 510 -4.62 24.67 2.44
C ASN A 510 -4.20 24.27 3.85
N GLU A 511 -4.84 23.25 4.42
CA GLU A 511 -4.74 22.93 5.86
C GLU A 511 -4.06 21.58 6.13
N GLY A 512 -4.02 20.70 5.13
CA GLY A 512 -3.57 19.33 5.29
C GLY A 512 -2.07 19.19 5.64
N PRO A 513 -1.63 18.00 6.03
CA PRO A 513 -0.24 17.70 6.33
C PRO A 513 0.57 17.19 5.12
N TYR A 514 0.16 17.51 3.90
CA TYR A 514 0.71 16.91 2.69
C TYR A 514 1.35 17.94 1.76
N VAL A 515 2.53 17.62 1.22
CA VAL A 515 3.03 18.22 -0.02
C VAL A 515 2.91 17.14 -1.10
N MET A 516 1.83 17.20 -1.88
CA MET A 516 1.63 16.31 -3.02
C MET A 516 2.56 16.73 -4.16
N LEU A 517 3.30 15.78 -4.75
CA LEU A 517 4.37 16.08 -5.70
C LEU A 517 3.96 15.73 -7.13
N TYR A 518 3.63 14.46 -7.37
CA TYR A 518 3.32 13.97 -8.71
C TYR A 518 2.56 12.64 -8.68
N GLN A 519 1.95 12.33 -9.82
CA GLN A 519 1.37 11.04 -10.17
C GLN A 519 2.29 10.37 -11.21
N PRO A 520 2.79 9.15 -10.96
CA PRO A 520 3.76 8.52 -11.84
C PRO A 520 3.10 7.93 -13.10
N THR A 521 3.85 7.93 -14.18
CA THR A 521 3.63 7.03 -15.33
C THR A 521 4.64 5.91 -15.23
N LEU A 522 4.18 4.70 -14.97
CA LEU A 522 5.02 3.53 -14.86
C LEU A 522 5.52 3.14 -16.25
N SER A 523 6.84 2.97 -16.39
CA SER A 523 7.44 2.43 -17.61
C SER A 523 7.84 0.97 -17.38
N TYR A 524 7.25 0.08 -18.16
CA TYR A 524 7.57 -1.34 -18.18
C TYR A 524 8.44 -1.66 -19.38
N GLY A 525 9.51 -2.42 -19.17
CA GLY A 525 10.24 -3.10 -20.23
C GLY A 525 9.69 -4.52 -20.34
N VAL A 526 9.16 -4.89 -21.50
CA VAL A 526 8.56 -6.21 -21.74
C VAL A 526 9.26 -6.86 -22.93
N ARG A 527 9.73 -8.11 -22.80
CA ARG A 527 10.29 -8.83 -23.96
C ARG A 527 9.20 -9.03 -25.02
N LYS A 528 9.55 -8.91 -26.30
CA LYS A 528 8.56 -8.98 -27.42
C LYS A 528 7.95 -10.36 -27.62
N ASN A 529 8.55 -11.42 -27.08
CA ASN A 529 7.96 -12.75 -27.06
C ASN A 529 6.88 -12.92 -25.97
N ILE A 530 6.71 -11.93 -25.10
CA ILE A 530 5.62 -11.88 -24.10
C ILE A 530 4.37 -11.27 -24.73
N SER A 531 3.27 -11.99 -24.61
CA SER A 531 1.94 -11.55 -25.06
C SER A 531 0.92 -11.66 -23.93
N GLY A 532 -0.15 -10.87 -23.99
CA GLY A 532 -1.20 -10.86 -22.96
C GLY A 532 -0.83 -10.13 -21.67
N PHE A 533 0.24 -9.33 -21.66
CA PHE A 533 0.53 -8.40 -20.57
C PHE A 533 -0.57 -7.33 -20.48
N MET A 534 -1.18 -7.24 -19.30
CA MET A 534 -2.22 -6.26 -19.00
C MET A 534 -1.87 -5.60 -17.66
N TYR A 535 -1.96 -4.27 -17.62
CA TYR A 535 -1.86 -3.48 -16.40
C TYR A 535 -3.15 -2.67 -16.24
N ASP A 536 -3.68 -2.62 -15.03
CA ASP A 536 -4.74 -1.71 -14.65
C ASP A 536 -4.47 -1.15 -13.25
N SER A 537 -4.42 0.18 -13.14
CA SER A 537 -4.18 0.88 -11.88
C SER A 537 -5.37 0.80 -10.90
N ALA A 538 -6.56 0.49 -11.39
CA ALA A 538 -7.77 0.35 -10.58
C ALA A 538 -8.01 -1.10 -10.10
N SER A 539 -7.27 -2.07 -10.64
CA SER A 539 -7.45 -3.49 -10.33
C SER A 539 -6.41 -3.99 -9.32
N THR A 540 -6.83 -4.95 -8.51
CA THR A 540 -5.99 -5.71 -7.59
C THR A 540 -6.15 -7.20 -7.90
N PRO A 541 -5.11 -7.91 -8.37
CA PRO A 541 -3.76 -7.41 -8.64
C PRO A 541 -3.74 -6.51 -9.89
N ASN A 542 -2.72 -5.66 -9.97
CA ASN A 542 -2.60 -4.67 -11.03
C ASN A 542 -2.04 -5.29 -12.32
N ILE A 543 -1.33 -6.42 -12.22
CA ILE A 543 -0.83 -7.22 -13.34
C ILE A 543 -1.45 -8.62 -13.27
N TRP A 544 -2.00 -9.09 -14.39
CA TRP A 544 -2.73 -10.35 -14.43
C TRP A 544 -1.84 -11.45 -15.00
N PHE A 545 -0.98 -12.06 -14.18
CA PHE A 545 0.00 -13.04 -14.67
C PHE A 545 -0.63 -14.24 -15.39
N TRP A 546 -1.89 -14.56 -15.14
CA TRP A 546 -2.61 -15.67 -15.79
C TRP A 546 -3.06 -15.38 -17.22
N THR A 547 -3.01 -14.11 -17.67
CA THR A 547 -3.30 -13.75 -19.08
C THR A 547 -2.05 -13.80 -19.96
N ILE A 548 -0.87 -13.92 -19.35
CA ILE A 548 0.42 -13.84 -20.03
C ILE A 548 0.75 -15.19 -20.72
N THR A 549 1.37 -15.08 -21.89
CA THR A 549 1.94 -16.18 -22.69
C THR A 549 3.35 -15.80 -23.15
N LYS A 550 4.19 -16.81 -23.37
CA LYS A 550 5.58 -16.64 -23.84
C LYS A 550 5.82 -17.54 -25.05
N ASN A 551 6.09 -16.91 -26.20
CA ASN A 551 6.12 -17.58 -27.51
C ASN A 551 7.54 -17.97 -27.95
#